data_AF-A0A960BX75-F1
#
_entry.id   AF-A0A960BX75-F1
#
_cell.length_a   1.000
_cell.length_b   1.000
_cell.length_c   1.000
_cell.angle_alpha   90.00
_cell.angle_beta   90.00
_cell.angle_gamma   90.00
#
_symmetry.space_group_name_H-M   'P 1'
#
loop_
_entity.id
_entity.type
_entity.pdbx_description
1 polymer ?
#
loop_
_entity_poly.entity_id
_entity_poly.type
_entity_poly.pdbx_seq_one_letter_code
_entity_poly.pdbx_strand_id
1 'polypeptide(L)'
;MSDIPAGPIPAGQSRAISLLARVILPRPGEPLDVRKLYIEESDTNARRAHANTRTTLQIGDESGVSFATYFNAFPASYWRRWSTLESVVLRVELTGSARIDVYRSKATGARISVGGTEVASADSSTPAAAEFEIELAPFEDGGWIWFDITTDTQVTVHNAAWYAPVPAPGRANIAVGIPTFNRPADCVNALHALTADPLVDEVIGAVIVADQGTDKAVDHPEFGAAAAALGDRLSIHDQPNLGGSGGYSRVMYEALKIPDCEQILFMDDDIRVEPDSILRALALSRFAKSPILVGGQMLNLQEPSHLHVMGEVVDRSNFMWTNAPFTEYDHDFAKFPLDGDDEDGRSALLHRRIDVDYNGWWMCMIPRKVAEELGQPLPLFIKWDDADYGLRAGEHGYGTVTMPGTAIWHMAWSDKDDAIDW
;
A
#
# COMPACT_ATOMS: atom_id res chain seq x y z
N MET A 1 28.62 -1.19 15.28
CA MET A 1 28.64 -1.70 13.90
C MET A 1 27.80 -2.95 13.95
N SER A 2 26.70 -2.95 13.23
CA SER A 2 25.81 -4.11 13.14
C SER A 2 26.50 -5.18 12.28
N ASP A 3 26.52 -6.42 12.74
CA ASP A 3 27.13 -7.58 12.09
C ASP A 3 26.18 -8.25 11.07
N ILE A 4 25.13 -7.55 10.62
CA ILE A 4 24.21 -8.11 9.61
C ILE A 4 24.89 -7.97 8.24
N PRO A 5 25.11 -9.09 7.51
CA PRO A 5 25.67 -9.02 6.17
C PRO A 5 24.64 -8.31 5.27
N ALA A 6 24.92 -7.07 4.87
CA ALA A 6 24.20 -6.44 3.76
C ALA A 6 24.62 -7.17 2.48
N GLY A 7 23.82 -8.14 2.03
CA GLY A 7 24.20 -8.96 0.88
C GLY A 7 23.40 -10.25 0.73
N PRO A 8 23.75 -11.05 -0.30
CA PRO A 8 23.07 -12.30 -0.60
C PRO A 8 23.23 -13.30 0.55
N ILE A 9 22.14 -13.95 0.94
CA ILE A 9 22.13 -15.04 1.93
C ILE A 9 22.53 -16.35 1.21
N PRO A 10 23.42 -17.17 1.80
CA PRO A 10 23.80 -18.45 1.21
C PRO A 10 22.59 -19.37 0.97
N ALA A 11 22.62 -20.10 -0.15
CA ALA A 11 21.55 -21.03 -0.52
C ALA A 11 21.26 -22.06 0.59
N GLY A 12 19.97 -22.31 0.85
CA GLY A 12 19.50 -23.31 1.83
C GLY A 12 19.21 -22.79 3.24
N GLN A 13 19.48 -21.50 3.51
CA GLN A 13 19.01 -20.82 4.72
C GLN A 13 18.05 -19.70 4.29
N SER A 14 16.80 -19.74 4.77
CA SER A 14 15.85 -18.67 4.51
C SER A 14 15.67 -17.80 5.74
N ARG A 15 15.77 -16.49 5.56
CA ARG A 15 15.41 -15.48 6.57
C ARG A 15 14.10 -14.76 6.21
N ALA A 16 13.45 -15.13 5.11
CA ALA A 16 12.12 -14.63 4.76
C ALA A 16 11.03 -15.27 5.64
N ILE A 17 10.73 -14.68 6.81
CA ILE A 17 9.81 -15.28 7.79
C ILE A 17 8.39 -14.75 7.67
N SER A 18 8.20 -13.43 7.60
CA SER A 18 6.85 -12.82 7.53
C SER A 18 6.76 -11.85 6.38
N LEU A 19 5.77 -12.07 5.51
CA LEU A 19 5.52 -11.24 4.34
C LEU A 19 5.16 -9.81 4.75
N LEU A 20 5.83 -8.81 4.15
CA LEU A 20 5.56 -7.38 4.34
C LEU A 20 4.89 -6.75 3.12
N ALA A 21 5.40 -7.08 1.93
CA ALA A 21 4.88 -6.58 0.66
C ALA A 21 5.22 -7.57 -0.46
N ARG A 22 4.25 -7.97 -1.28
CA ARG A 22 4.52 -8.77 -2.47
C ARG A 22 5.04 -7.88 -3.59
N VAL A 23 5.88 -8.46 -4.44
CA VAL A 23 6.11 -7.89 -5.77
C VAL A 23 4.91 -8.25 -6.62
N ILE A 24 4.21 -7.24 -7.11
CA ILE A 24 2.97 -7.35 -7.87
C ILE A 24 3.14 -6.79 -9.28
N LEU A 25 2.31 -7.24 -10.21
CA LEU A 25 2.44 -6.99 -11.65
C LEU A 25 1.10 -6.58 -12.26
N PRO A 26 1.08 -5.75 -13.32
CA PRO A 26 -0.13 -5.23 -13.95
C PRO A 26 -1.10 -6.33 -14.44
N ARG A 27 -2.41 -6.05 -14.51
CA ARG A 27 -3.38 -7.00 -15.07
C ARG A 27 -3.20 -7.10 -16.60
N PRO A 28 -3.73 -8.16 -17.24
CA PRO A 28 -3.84 -8.20 -18.69
C PRO A 28 -4.59 -6.96 -19.22
N GLY A 29 -4.04 -6.32 -20.25
CA GLY A 29 -4.63 -5.12 -20.85
C GLY A 29 -4.39 -3.82 -20.07
N GLU A 30 -3.67 -3.83 -18.95
CA GLU A 30 -3.38 -2.60 -18.21
C GLU A 30 -2.62 -1.59 -19.12
N PRO A 31 -3.08 -0.32 -19.18
CA PRO A 31 -2.42 0.77 -19.88
C PRO A 31 -0.95 0.95 -19.49
N LEU A 32 -0.11 1.39 -20.43
CA LEU A 32 1.36 1.39 -20.29
C LEU A 32 1.89 2.36 -19.23
N ASP A 33 1.23 3.49 -19.10
CA ASP A 33 1.36 4.47 -18.01
C ASP A 33 1.15 3.81 -16.64
N VAL A 34 0.04 3.08 -16.46
CA VAL A 34 -0.26 2.37 -15.20
C VAL A 34 0.76 1.27 -14.91
N ARG A 35 1.33 0.63 -15.94
CA ARG A 35 2.40 -0.36 -15.74
C ARG A 35 3.63 0.21 -15.06
N LYS A 36 3.91 1.51 -15.21
CA LYS A 36 5.06 2.18 -14.57
C LYS A 36 4.97 2.23 -13.04
N LEU A 37 3.78 2.03 -12.47
CA LEU A 37 3.63 1.82 -11.03
C LEU A 37 4.19 0.48 -10.54
N TYR A 38 4.42 -0.48 -11.44
CA TYR A 38 4.83 -1.84 -11.10
C TYR A 38 6.25 -2.15 -11.59
N ILE A 39 6.56 -1.87 -12.86
CA ILE A 39 7.86 -2.18 -13.45
C ILE A 39 8.32 -1.09 -14.41
N GLU A 40 9.63 -0.90 -14.48
CA GLU A 40 10.29 -0.09 -15.50
C GLU A 40 11.11 -1.00 -16.41
N GLU A 41 10.77 -1.01 -17.69
CA GLU A 41 11.40 -1.89 -18.69
C GLU A 41 12.38 -1.08 -19.52
N SER A 42 13.60 -1.59 -19.74
CA SER A 42 14.55 -0.89 -20.61
C SER A 42 14.04 -0.85 -22.06
N ASP A 43 14.11 0.32 -22.69
CA ASP A 43 13.75 0.51 -24.11
C ASP A 43 14.65 -0.30 -25.06
N THR A 44 15.79 -0.79 -24.58
CA THR A 44 16.69 -1.66 -25.36
C THR A 44 16.25 -3.12 -25.38
N ASN A 45 15.26 -3.52 -24.57
CA ASN A 45 14.76 -4.88 -24.55
C ASN A 45 14.10 -5.23 -25.88
N ALA A 46 14.35 -6.44 -26.39
CA ALA A 46 13.79 -6.88 -27.67
C ALA A 46 12.25 -6.99 -27.66
N ARG A 47 11.66 -7.26 -26.48
CA ARG A 47 10.21 -7.39 -26.27
C ARG A 47 9.85 -6.89 -24.88
N ARG A 48 8.58 -6.53 -24.73
CA ARG A 48 7.96 -6.27 -23.43
C ARG A 48 7.96 -7.52 -22.55
N ALA A 49 8.22 -7.35 -21.26
CA ALA A 49 7.97 -8.35 -20.23
C ALA A 49 6.48 -8.71 -20.15
N HIS A 50 6.19 -9.97 -19.87
CA HIS A 50 4.83 -10.50 -19.88
C HIS A 50 4.42 -11.01 -18.50
N ALA A 51 3.44 -10.35 -17.87
CA ALA A 51 2.88 -10.78 -16.60
C ALA A 51 1.84 -11.88 -16.85
N ASN A 52 2.18 -13.13 -16.52
CA ASN A 52 1.27 -14.27 -16.67
C ASN A 52 0.18 -14.27 -15.60
N THR A 53 0.53 -13.78 -14.41
CA THR A 53 -0.36 -13.57 -13.27
C THR A 53 -0.02 -12.22 -12.63
N ARG A 54 -0.74 -11.85 -11.57
CA ARG A 54 -0.42 -10.66 -10.77
C ARG A 54 0.90 -10.75 -9.99
N THR A 55 1.56 -11.91 -9.96
CA THR A 55 2.80 -12.14 -9.19
C THR A 55 3.87 -12.93 -9.97
N THR A 56 3.64 -13.22 -11.26
CA THR A 56 4.57 -13.97 -12.12
C THR A 56 4.93 -13.18 -13.38
N LEU A 57 6.22 -12.89 -13.58
CA LEU A 57 6.73 -12.10 -14.72
C LEU A 57 7.65 -12.94 -15.61
N GLN A 58 7.38 -12.93 -16.91
CA GLN A 58 8.33 -13.42 -17.91
C GLN A 58 9.14 -12.27 -18.49
N ILE A 59 10.46 -12.41 -18.49
CA ILE A 59 11.43 -11.44 -19.02
C ILE A 59 12.19 -12.13 -20.15
N GLY A 60 12.39 -11.42 -21.28
CA GLY A 60 13.17 -11.92 -22.41
C GLY A 60 14.61 -12.24 -22.03
N ASP A 61 15.32 -12.92 -22.92
CA ASP A 61 16.79 -13.00 -22.90
C ASP A 61 17.41 -11.62 -23.11
N GLU A 62 18.63 -11.41 -22.57
CA GLU A 62 19.41 -10.18 -22.72
C GLU A 62 18.59 -8.90 -22.46
N SER A 63 17.83 -8.89 -21.35
CA SER A 63 16.85 -7.85 -21.03
C SER A 63 17.00 -7.34 -19.60
N GLY A 64 16.71 -6.05 -19.39
CA GLY A 64 16.72 -5.39 -18.09
C GLY A 64 15.33 -4.92 -17.67
N VAL A 65 14.91 -5.27 -16.45
CA VAL A 65 13.68 -4.77 -15.82
C VAL A 65 14.00 -4.28 -14.41
N SER A 66 13.63 -3.04 -14.12
CA SER A 66 13.74 -2.43 -12.80
C SER A 66 12.43 -2.51 -12.04
N PHE A 67 12.54 -2.80 -10.74
CA PHE A 67 11.43 -2.73 -9.79
C PHE A 67 11.54 -1.49 -8.89
N ALA A 68 12.28 -0.46 -9.33
CA ALA A 68 12.30 0.88 -8.74
C ALA A 68 10.98 1.61 -9.03
N THR A 69 9.88 1.10 -8.49
CA THR A 69 8.52 1.54 -8.82
C THR A 69 7.67 1.67 -7.58
N TYR A 70 6.57 2.41 -7.71
CA TYR A 70 5.67 2.72 -6.61
C TYR A 70 5.22 1.49 -5.80
N PHE A 71 4.80 0.42 -6.47
CA PHE A 71 4.31 -0.77 -5.81
C PHE A 71 5.41 -1.77 -5.43
N ASN A 72 6.55 -1.82 -6.11
CA ASN A 72 7.52 -2.91 -5.90
C ASN A 72 8.79 -2.49 -5.14
N ALA A 73 9.10 -1.20 -5.09
CA ALA A 73 10.12 -0.68 -4.19
C ALA A 73 9.63 -0.70 -2.73
N PHE A 74 10.56 -0.85 -1.80
CA PHE A 74 10.30 -0.90 -0.37
C PHE A 74 10.57 0.47 0.28
N PRO A 75 9.58 1.10 0.94
CA PRO A 75 9.71 2.43 1.56
C PRO A 75 10.49 2.37 2.89
N ALA A 76 11.78 2.06 2.81
CA ALA A 76 12.63 1.67 3.94
C ALA A 76 12.64 2.66 5.11
N SER A 77 12.66 3.97 4.83
CA SER A 77 12.66 5.00 5.87
C SER A 77 11.40 5.00 6.74
N TYR A 78 10.25 4.65 6.19
CA TYR A 78 8.98 4.56 6.93
C TYR A 78 9.01 3.38 7.90
N TRP A 79 9.45 2.21 7.43
CA TRP A 79 9.62 1.02 8.26
C TRP A 79 10.66 1.25 9.36
N ARG A 80 11.79 1.88 9.06
CA ARG A 80 12.79 2.25 10.07
C ARG A 80 12.20 3.15 11.16
N ARG A 81 11.41 4.15 10.77
CA ARG A 81 10.85 5.14 11.69
C ARG A 81 9.80 4.53 12.61
N TRP A 82 8.90 3.73 12.05
CA TRP A 82 7.64 3.35 12.68
C TRP A 82 7.58 1.90 13.15
N SER A 83 8.42 1.00 12.63
CA SER A 83 8.38 -0.44 12.96
C SER A 83 9.52 -0.89 13.87
N THR A 84 9.37 -2.04 14.53
CA THR A 84 10.42 -2.66 15.35
C THR A 84 11.49 -3.37 14.52
N LEU A 85 11.41 -3.35 13.19
CA LEU A 85 12.35 -4.05 12.32
C LEU A 85 13.69 -3.31 12.22
N GLU A 86 14.78 -4.07 12.28
CA GLU A 86 16.15 -3.57 12.08
C GLU A 86 16.67 -3.84 10.66
N SER A 87 16.11 -4.86 10.00
CA SER A 87 16.43 -5.27 8.63
C SER A 87 15.18 -5.81 7.93
N VAL A 88 15.26 -5.90 6.61
CA VAL A 88 14.26 -6.54 5.74
C VAL A 88 14.92 -7.51 4.78
N VAL A 89 14.17 -8.51 4.33
CA VAL A 89 14.65 -9.55 3.44
C VAL A 89 13.90 -9.47 2.11
N LEU A 90 14.62 -9.22 1.02
CA LEU A 90 14.10 -9.48 -0.33
C LEU A 90 14.28 -10.96 -0.61
N ARG A 91 13.24 -11.65 -1.08
CA ARG A 91 13.34 -13.00 -1.65
C ARG A 91 12.79 -12.99 -3.07
N VAL A 92 13.55 -13.55 -4.02
CA VAL A 92 13.16 -13.69 -5.42
C VAL A 92 13.35 -15.15 -5.84
N GLU A 93 12.32 -15.74 -6.42
CA GLU A 93 12.30 -17.11 -6.95
C GLU A 93 12.10 -17.07 -8.46
N LEU A 94 13.03 -17.65 -9.21
CA LEU A 94 13.01 -17.59 -10.67
C LEU A 94 13.51 -18.89 -11.33
N THR A 95 13.11 -19.09 -12.58
CA THR A 95 13.72 -20.06 -13.50
C THR A 95 14.38 -19.33 -14.67
N GLY A 96 15.48 -19.88 -15.18
CA GLY A 96 16.39 -19.25 -16.13
C GLY A 96 17.69 -18.80 -15.46
N SER A 97 18.48 -18.02 -16.18
CA SER A 97 19.75 -17.42 -15.74
C SER A 97 19.62 -15.90 -15.75
N ALA A 98 19.82 -15.26 -14.60
CA ALA A 98 19.84 -13.81 -14.47
C ALA A 98 20.71 -13.36 -13.30
N ARG A 99 21.02 -12.07 -13.29
CA ARG A 99 21.57 -11.37 -12.15
C ARG A 99 20.49 -10.51 -11.50
N ILE A 100 20.43 -10.57 -10.18
CA ILE A 100 19.58 -9.72 -9.36
C ILE A 100 20.50 -8.72 -8.66
N ASP A 101 20.29 -7.43 -8.92
CA ASP A 101 21.02 -6.34 -8.29
C ASP A 101 20.07 -5.55 -7.37
N VAL A 102 20.52 -5.31 -6.14
CA VAL A 102 19.75 -4.59 -5.11
C VAL A 102 20.35 -3.20 -4.94
N TYR A 103 19.45 -2.22 -4.89
CA TYR A 103 19.78 -0.82 -4.73
C TYR A 103 19.04 -0.21 -3.55
N ARG A 104 19.58 0.90 -3.07
CA ARG A 104 18.89 1.79 -2.15
C ARG A 104 19.13 3.24 -2.54
N SER A 105 18.32 4.14 -2.01
CA SER A 105 18.51 5.58 -2.17
C SER A 105 18.82 6.28 -0.85
N LYS A 106 19.52 7.42 -0.92
CA LYS A 106 19.51 8.42 0.16
C LYS A 106 18.20 9.22 0.12
N ALA A 107 17.93 10.01 1.17
CA ALA A 107 16.82 10.96 1.19
C ALA A 107 16.86 12.02 0.06
N THR A 108 18.01 12.18 -0.61
CA THR A 108 18.21 13.09 -1.75
C THR A 108 17.87 12.45 -3.11
N GLY A 109 17.41 11.21 -3.15
CA GLY A 109 17.23 10.44 -4.39
C GLY A 109 18.50 9.74 -4.90
N ALA A 110 19.68 10.04 -4.35
CA ALA A 110 20.94 9.46 -4.83
C ALA A 110 20.95 7.92 -4.64
N ARG A 111 21.00 7.20 -5.77
CA ARG A 111 21.08 5.74 -5.83
C ARG A 111 22.43 5.20 -5.36
N ILE A 112 22.40 4.10 -4.61
CA ILE A 112 23.55 3.38 -4.06
C ILE A 112 23.33 1.88 -4.29
N SER A 113 24.32 1.21 -4.87
CA SER A 113 24.31 -0.26 -4.96
C SER A 113 24.52 -0.89 -3.58
N VAL A 114 23.67 -1.85 -3.23
CA VAL A 114 23.81 -2.68 -2.03
C VAL A 114 24.64 -3.92 -2.36
N GLY A 115 24.35 -4.57 -3.48
CA GLY A 115 25.04 -5.75 -3.97
C GLY A 115 24.22 -6.46 -5.04
N GLY A 116 24.72 -7.57 -5.56
CA GLY A 116 23.99 -8.40 -6.51
C GLY A 116 24.54 -9.82 -6.58
N THR A 117 23.69 -10.74 -7.02
CA THR A 117 24.05 -12.15 -7.18
C THR A 117 23.51 -12.69 -8.49
N GLU A 118 24.26 -13.58 -9.10
CA GLU A 118 23.77 -14.43 -10.18
C GLU A 118 22.88 -15.53 -9.60
N VAL A 119 21.81 -15.85 -10.33
CA VAL A 119 20.84 -16.89 -10.01
C VAL A 119 20.58 -17.67 -11.28
N ALA A 120 20.82 -18.97 -11.22
CA ALA A 120 20.53 -19.88 -12.31
C ALA A 120 19.74 -21.08 -11.77
N SER A 121 18.58 -21.37 -12.36
CA SER A 121 17.85 -22.60 -12.07
C SER A 121 18.53 -23.81 -12.73
N ALA A 122 18.41 -24.98 -12.10
CA ALA A 122 18.97 -26.22 -12.67
C ALA A 122 18.24 -26.65 -13.95
N ASP A 123 16.95 -26.37 -14.03
CA ASP A 123 16.08 -26.66 -15.16
C ASP A 123 14.93 -25.63 -15.23
N SER A 124 14.02 -25.78 -16.20
CA SER A 124 12.86 -24.89 -16.40
C SER A 124 11.68 -25.16 -15.45
N SER A 125 11.75 -26.20 -14.62
CA SER A 125 10.67 -26.63 -13.72
C SER A 125 10.96 -26.41 -12.24
N THR A 126 12.24 -26.21 -11.87
CA THR A 126 12.68 -26.06 -10.49
C THR A 126 13.21 -24.64 -10.26
N PRO A 127 12.45 -23.74 -9.62
CA PRO A 127 12.92 -22.38 -9.34
C PRO A 127 14.15 -22.37 -8.43
N ALA A 128 15.09 -21.47 -8.72
CA ALA A 128 16.15 -21.07 -7.81
C ALA A 128 15.73 -19.81 -7.05
N ALA A 129 16.17 -19.69 -5.79
CA ALA A 129 15.87 -18.56 -4.93
C ALA A 129 17.15 -17.76 -4.62
N ALA A 130 17.02 -16.43 -4.59
CA ALA A 130 17.99 -15.54 -3.99
C ALA A 130 17.32 -14.72 -2.88
N GLU A 131 18.04 -14.58 -1.76
CA GLU A 131 17.63 -13.72 -0.66
C GLU A 131 18.69 -12.67 -0.38
N PHE A 132 18.26 -11.46 -0.04
CA PHE A 132 19.12 -10.36 0.40
C PHE A 132 18.56 -9.80 1.70
N GLU A 133 19.37 -9.70 2.74
CA GLU A 133 19.00 -8.96 3.95
C GLU A 133 19.63 -7.58 3.93
N ILE A 134 18.81 -6.55 4.16
CA ILE A 134 19.21 -5.14 4.09
C ILE A 134 18.86 -4.46 5.41
N GLU A 135 19.87 -3.89 6.07
CA GLU A 135 19.69 -3.10 7.29
C GLU A 135 18.92 -1.80 7.03
N LEU A 136 18.01 -1.47 7.92
CA LEU A 136 17.23 -0.24 7.89
C LEU A 136 17.95 0.95 8.55
N ALA A 137 19.09 0.72 9.24
CA ALA A 137 19.81 1.76 9.97
C ALA A 137 20.12 3.04 9.14
N PRO A 138 20.51 2.97 7.84
CA PRO A 138 20.87 4.15 7.04
C PRO A 138 19.72 5.06 6.58
N PHE A 139 18.46 4.74 6.88
CA PHE A 139 17.28 5.41 6.31
C PHE A 139 16.56 6.36 7.29
N GLU A 140 17.30 7.20 8.03
CA GLU A 140 16.73 8.07 9.09
C GLU A 140 15.64 9.03 8.58
N ASP A 141 15.96 9.78 7.53
CA ASP A 141 15.18 10.89 7.00
C ASP A 141 14.67 10.63 5.58
N GLY A 142 14.94 9.46 5.02
CA GLY A 142 14.48 9.08 3.69
C GLY A 142 15.18 7.87 3.09
N GLY A 143 14.68 7.46 1.93
CA GLY A 143 15.22 6.42 1.08
C GLY A 143 14.31 5.19 0.97
N TRP A 144 14.50 4.53 -0.17
CA TRP A 144 13.83 3.32 -0.64
C TRP A 144 14.86 2.21 -0.86
N ILE A 145 14.40 0.96 -0.92
CA ILE A 145 15.18 -0.20 -1.39
C ILE A 145 14.42 -0.81 -2.57
N TRP A 146 15.12 -1.22 -3.62
CA TRP A 146 14.52 -1.95 -4.74
C TRP A 146 15.52 -2.93 -5.34
N PHE A 147 15.09 -3.68 -6.35
CA PHE A 147 15.94 -4.59 -7.09
C PHE A 147 15.67 -4.49 -8.59
N ASP A 148 16.67 -4.86 -9.38
CA ASP A 148 16.56 -4.98 -10.83
C ASP A 148 16.95 -6.41 -11.23
N ILE A 149 16.37 -6.89 -12.33
CA ILE A 149 16.72 -8.17 -12.94
C ILE A 149 17.31 -7.91 -14.32
N THR A 150 18.54 -8.37 -14.51
CA THR A 150 19.20 -8.41 -15.82
C THR A 150 19.37 -9.85 -16.24
N THR A 151 18.78 -10.22 -17.37
CA THR A 151 18.69 -11.62 -17.81
C THR A 151 19.81 -11.99 -18.79
N ASP A 152 20.32 -13.21 -18.67
CA ASP A 152 21.20 -13.85 -19.65
C ASP A 152 20.34 -14.73 -20.58
N THR A 153 19.56 -15.65 -20.00
CA THR A 153 18.53 -16.40 -20.72
C THR A 153 17.15 -15.82 -20.46
N GLN A 154 16.12 -16.26 -21.19
CA GLN A 154 14.74 -15.99 -20.78
C GLN A 154 14.53 -16.40 -19.31
N VAL A 155 13.87 -15.53 -18.54
CA VAL A 155 13.57 -15.74 -17.12
C VAL A 155 12.07 -15.71 -16.87
N THR A 156 11.61 -16.58 -15.97
CA THR A 156 10.31 -16.44 -15.32
C THR A 156 10.54 -16.21 -13.83
N VAL A 157 10.14 -15.04 -13.34
CA VAL A 157 10.03 -14.74 -11.91
C VAL A 157 8.73 -15.34 -11.43
N HIS A 158 8.81 -16.37 -10.57
CA HIS A 158 7.64 -17.08 -10.05
C HIS A 158 7.06 -16.40 -8.82
N ASN A 159 7.94 -15.86 -7.98
CA ASN A 159 7.57 -15.16 -6.76
C ASN A 159 8.68 -14.16 -6.39
N ALA A 160 8.29 -12.97 -5.93
CA ALA A 160 9.22 -12.04 -5.29
C ALA A 160 8.48 -11.25 -4.22
N ALA A 161 9.13 -10.96 -3.10
CA ALA A 161 8.51 -10.22 -2.01
C ALA A 161 9.54 -9.71 -0.99
N TRP A 162 9.10 -8.71 -0.23
CA TRP A 162 9.79 -8.17 0.95
C TRP A 162 9.24 -8.85 2.21
N TYR A 163 10.15 -9.27 3.09
CA TYR A 163 9.87 -10.00 4.31
C TYR A 163 10.55 -9.39 5.53
N ALA A 164 9.97 -9.60 6.70
CA ALA A 164 10.66 -9.46 7.97
C ALA A 164 11.45 -10.75 8.30
N PRO A 165 12.60 -10.63 8.98
CA PRO A 165 13.39 -11.76 9.47
C PRO A 165 12.84 -12.40 10.75
N VAL A 166 11.62 -12.03 11.16
CA VAL A 166 10.96 -12.47 12.39
C VAL A 166 9.45 -12.63 12.15
N PRO A 167 8.74 -13.44 12.97
CA PRO A 167 7.29 -13.55 12.89
C PRO A 167 6.57 -12.21 13.16
N ALA A 168 5.51 -11.94 12.40
CA ALA A 168 4.66 -10.77 12.63
C ALA A 168 3.95 -10.85 14.01
N PRO A 169 4.05 -9.79 14.85
CA PRO A 169 3.38 -9.74 16.15
C PRO A 169 1.85 -9.67 16.04
N GLY A 170 1.15 -9.99 17.12
CA GLY A 170 -0.32 -9.86 17.21
C GLY A 170 -1.09 -10.75 16.22
N ARG A 171 -2.41 -10.59 16.20
CA ARG A 171 -3.29 -11.31 15.28
C ARG A 171 -3.69 -10.40 14.12
N ALA A 172 -3.72 -10.97 12.92
CA ALA A 172 -4.35 -10.34 11.78
C ALA A 172 -5.85 -10.61 11.84
N ASN A 173 -6.65 -9.59 12.12
CA ASN A 173 -8.11 -9.68 12.07
C ASN A 173 -8.70 -8.29 11.89
N ILE A 174 -9.10 -7.98 10.65
CA ILE A 174 -9.52 -6.66 10.21
C ILE A 174 -11.06 -6.58 10.18
N ALA A 175 -11.61 -5.53 10.77
CA ALA A 175 -12.96 -5.04 10.49
C ALA A 175 -12.87 -3.94 9.42
N VAL A 176 -13.27 -4.25 8.19
CA VAL A 176 -13.31 -3.29 7.08
C VAL A 176 -14.63 -2.51 7.15
N GLY A 177 -14.58 -1.21 6.97
CA GLY A 177 -15.75 -0.34 6.93
C GLY A 177 -15.89 0.40 5.63
N ILE A 178 -17.08 0.35 5.04
CA ILE A 178 -17.40 1.03 3.77
C ILE A 178 -18.73 1.78 3.96
N PRO A 179 -18.71 3.09 4.26
CA PRO A 179 -19.90 3.92 4.11
C PRO A 179 -20.32 3.98 2.64
N THR A 180 -21.62 3.97 2.37
CA THR A 180 -22.12 4.15 1.00
C THR A 180 -23.37 5.02 0.96
N PHE A 181 -23.53 5.80 -0.11
CA PHE A 181 -24.68 6.67 -0.34
C PHE A 181 -25.04 6.74 -1.82
N ASN A 182 -26.11 6.03 -2.23
CA ASN A 182 -26.63 6.01 -3.60
C ASN A 182 -25.58 5.63 -4.67
N ARG A 183 -24.64 4.75 -4.32
CA ARG A 183 -23.62 4.19 -5.22
C ARG A 183 -23.58 2.66 -5.12
N PRO A 184 -24.72 1.97 -5.35
CA PRO A 184 -24.81 0.53 -5.13
C PRO A 184 -23.80 -0.28 -5.96
N ALA A 185 -23.55 0.12 -7.21
CA ALA A 185 -22.57 -0.55 -8.07
C ALA A 185 -21.13 -0.43 -7.56
N ASP A 186 -20.72 0.76 -7.10
CA ASP A 186 -19.38 0.99 -6.55
C ASP A 186 -19.18 0.20 -5.25
N CYS A 187 -20.17 0.26 -4.34
CA CYS A 187 -20.14 -0.53 -3.11
C CYS A 187 -20.00 -2.04 -3.40
N VAL A 188 -20.75 -2.58 -4.36
CA VAL A 188 -20.66 -4.00 -4.74
C VAL A 188 -19.31 -4.35 -5.34
N ASN A 189 -18.74 -3.46 -6.16
CA ASN A 189 -17.38 -3.63 -6.69
C ASN A 189 -16.33 -3.64 -5.58
N ALA A 190 -16.45 -2.76 -4.58
CA ALA A 190 -15.57 -2.74 -3.42
C ALA A 190 -15.66 -4.05 -2.62
N LEU A 191 -16.87 -4.57 -2.37
CA LEU A 191 -17.08 -5.85 -1.69
C LEU A 191 -16.44 -7.02 -2.44
N HIS A 192 -16.57 -7.06 -3.77
CA HIS A 192 -15.90 -8.08 -4.60
C HIS A 192 -14.38 -7.99 -4.51
N ALA A 193 -13.82 -6.79 -4.46
CA ALA A 193 -12.37 -6.58 -4.39
C ALA A 193 -11.76 -7.13 -3.09
N LEU A 194 -12.49 -7.08 -1.97
CA LEU A 194 -12.02 -7.57 -0.67
C LEU A 194 -11.78 -9.09 -0.64
N THR A 195 -12.50 -9.86 -1.47
CA THR A 195 -12.35 -11.33 -1.55
C THR A 195 -11.62 -11.81 -2.80
N ALA A 196 -11.10 -10.88 -3.62
CA ALA A 196 -10.43 -11.23 -4.88
C ALA A 196 -9.03 -11.82 -4.67
N ASP A 197 -8.37 -11.47 -3.56
CA ASP A 197 -7.08 -12.00 -3.16
C ASP A 197 -7.23 -12.90 -1.92
N PRO A 198 -6.91 -14.20 -1.99
CA PRO A 198 -7.08 -15.12 -0.87
C PRO A 198 -6.33 -14.71 0.41
N LEU A 199 -5.18 -14.04 0.29
CA LEU A 199 -4.40 -13.60 1.47
C LEU A 199 -5.06 -12.41 2.17
N VAL A 200 -5.77 -11.55 1.41
CA VAL A 200 -6.57 -10.46 1.97
C VAL A 200 -7.84 -11.03 2.61
N ASP A 201 -8.50 -11.94 1.90
CA ASP A 201 -9.73 -12.58 2.37
C ASP A 201 -9.53 -13.30 3.72
N GLU A 202 -8.38 -13.97 3.90
CA GLU A 202 -8.02 -14.68 5.14
C GLU A 202 -7.93 -13.76 6.38
N VAL A 203 -7.53 -12.50 6.21
CA VAL A 203 -7.31 -11.57 7.33
C VAL A 203 -8.51 -10.66 7.63
N ILE A 204 -9.56 -10.69 6.81
CA ILE A 204 -10.80 -9.94 7.03
C ILE A 204 -11.75 -10.78 7.87
N GLY A 205 -12.01 -10.34 9.10
CA GLY A 205 -12.98 -10.98 9.99
C GLY A 205 -14.37 -10.35 9.96
N ALA A 206 -14.48 -9.08 9.53
CA ALA A 206 -15.77 -8.40 9.38
C ALA A 206 -15.72 -7.36 8.26
N VAL A 207 -16.86 -7.15 7.61
CA VAL A 207 -17.10 -6.06 6.65
C VAL A 207 -18.40 -5.37 7.05
N ILE A 208 -18.31 -4.08 7.37
CA ILE A 208 -19.39 -3.27 7.91
C ILE A 208 -19.73 -2.21 6.86
N VAL A 209 -20.92 -2.29 6.29
CA VAL A 209 -21.41 -1.29 5.33
C VAL A 209 -22.45 -0.41 5.99
N ALA A 210 -22.15 0.88 6.12
CA ALA A 210 -23.11 1.87 6.57
C ALA A 210 -23.85 2.42 5.33
N ASP A 211 -24.99 1.82 4.99
CA ASP A 211 -25.79 2.24 3.84
C ASP A 211 -26.72 3.40 4.23
N GLN A 212 -26.31 4.59 3.79
CA GLN A 212 -26.99 5.85 4.11
C GLN A 212 -27.94 6.30 3.00
N GLY A 213 -27.99 5.56 1.89
CA GLY A 213 -28.70 5.92 0.67
C GLY A 213 -30.17 5.52 0.65
N THR A 214 -30.87 5.96 -0.39
CA THR A 214 -32.19 5.44 -0.78
C THR A 214 -32.10 4.41 -1.90
N ASP A 215 -31.05 4.48 -2.72
CA ASP A 215 -30.70 3.45 -3.71
C ASP A 215 -29.72 2.48 -3.05
N LYS A 216 -30.21 1.29 -2.70
CA LYS A 216 -29.57 0.39 -1.73
C LYS A 216 -28.59 -0.56 -2.39
N ALA A 217 -27.43 -0.77 -1.76
CA ALA A 217 -26.44 -1.74 -2.24
C ALA A 217 -27.02 -3.16 -2.30
N VAL A 218 -27.87 -3.52 -1.33
CA VAL A 218 -28.52 -4.85 -1.27
C VAL A 218 -29.45 -5.15 -2.44
N ASP A 219 -29.94 -4.11 -3.14
CA ASP A 219 -30.85 -4.25 -4.29
C ASP A 219 -30.09 -4.35 -5.62
N HIS A 220 -28.76 -4.20 -5.62
CA HIS A 220 -27.95 -4.33 -6.82
C HIS A 220 -27.92 -5.79 -7.33
N PRO A 221 -28.04 -6.04 -8.65
CA PRO A 221 -28.11 -7.41 -9.20
C PRO A 221 -26.92 -8.32 -8.81
N GLU A 222 -25.73 -7.75 -8.62
CA GLU A 222 -24.52 -8.51 -8.28
C GLU A 222 -24.26 -8.61 -6.77
N PHE A 223 -25.06 -7.94 -5.93
CA PHE A 223 -24.86 -7.93 -4.47
C PHE A 223 -24.85 -9.34 -3.88
N GLY A 224 -25.78 -10.21 -4.33
CA GLY A 224 -25.87 -11.58 -3.82
C GLY A 224 -24.59 -12.39 -4.01
N ALA A 225 -23.85 -12.17 -5.10
CA ALA A 225 -22.59 -12.83 -5.36
C ALA A 225 -21.46 -12.29 -4.46
N ALA A 226 -21.37 -10.96 -4.30
CA ALA A 226 -20.39 -10.31 -3.42
C ALA A 226 -20.62 -10.71 -1.94
N ALA A 227 -21.86 -10.67 -1.48
CA ALA A 227 -22.24 -11.03 -0.13
C ALA A 227 -21.98 -12.51 0.18
N ALA A 228 -22.22 -13.41 -0.78
CA ALA A 228 -21.96 -14.85 -0.60
C ALA A 228 -20.48 -15.17 -0.35
N ALA A 229 -19.55 -14.43 -0.95
CA ALA A 229 -18.11 -14.63 -0.72
C ALA A 229 -17.68 -14.19 0.69
N LEU A 230 -18.31 -13.14 1.24
CA LEU A 230 -18.05 -12.65 2.59
C LEU A 230 -18.76 -13.47 3.67
N GLY A 231 -19.93 -14.02 3.36
CA GLY A 231 -20.73 -14.82 4.28
C GLY A 231 -21.14 -14.03 5.53
N ASP A 232 -21.06 -14.66 6.69
CA ASP A 232 -21.45 -14.06 7.99
C ASP A 232 -20.54 -12.91 8.43
N ARG A 233 -19.45 -12.64 7.71
CA ARG A 233 -18.55 -11.51 7.97
C ARG A 233 -19.17 -10.18 7.53
N LEU A 234 -20.11 -10.17 6.58
CA LEU A 234 -20.73 -8.95 6.05
C LEU A 234 -21.96 -8.54 6.87
N SER A 235 -22.01 -7.28 7.31
CA SER A 235 -23.19 -6.66 7.89
C SER A 235 -23.52 -5.33 7.22
N ILE A 236 -24.75 -5.20 6.73
CA ILE A 236 -25.28 -3.95 6.17
C ILE A 236 -26.13 -3.24 7.23
N HIS A 237 -25.94 -1.94 7.33
CA HIS A 237 -26.54 -1.11 8.35
C HIS A 237 -27.22 0.11 7.75
N ASP A 238 -28.55 0.04 7.64
CA ASP A 238 -29.34 1.19 7.22
C ASP A 238 -29.30 2.31 8.27
N GLN A 239 -29.09 3.53 7.80
CA GLN A 239 -29.24 4.76 8.60
C GLN A 239 -29.58 5.96 7.72
N PRO A 240 -30.02 7.09 8.29
CA PRO A 240 -30.14 8.35 7.55
C PRO A 240 -28.79 8.80 6.95
N ASN A 241 -28.82 9.74 6.02
CA ASN A 241 -27.60 10.41 5.56
C ASN A 241 -27.01 11.28 6.67
N LEU A 242 -25.93 10.80 7.28
CA LEU A 242 -25.16 11.48 8.32
C LEU A 242 -23.76 11.87 7.79
N GLY A 243 -23.59 11.92 6.46
CA GLY A 243 -22.34 12.27 5.81
C GLY A 243 -21.21 11.26 6.04
N GLY A 244 -19.97 11.66 5.74
CA GLY A 244 -18.78 10.84 5.94
C GLY A 244 -18.60 10.48 7.41
N SER A 245 -18.64 11.48 8.30
CA SER A 245 -18.36 11.25 9.72
C SER A 245 -19.38 10.32 10.37
N GLY A 246 -20.66 10.42 10.00
CA GLY A 246 -21.69 9.49 10.48
C GLY A 246 -21.55 8.08 9.93
N GLY A 247 -21.09 7.93 8.68
CA GLY A 247 -20.75 6.64 8.08
C GLY A 247 -19.59 5.94 8.79
N TYR A 248 -18.46 6.62 8.91
CA TYR A 248 -17.27 6.07 9.59
C TYR A 248 -17.47 5.91 11.11
N SER A 249 -18.27 6.78 11.73
CA SER A 249 -18.71 6.58 13.12
C SER A 249 -19.54 5.30 13.26
N ARG A 250 -20.45 5.01 12.32
CA ARG A 250 -21.18 3.72 12.32
C ARG A 250 -20.24 2.54 12.19
N VAL A 251 -19.28 2.59 11.27
CA VAL A 251 -18.25 1.56 11.11
C VAL A 251 -17.55 1.29 12.44
N MET A 252 -16.95 2.33 13.04
CA MET A 252 -16.21 2.18 14.28
C MET A 252 -17.09 1.66 15.41
N TYR A 253 -18.32 2.18 15.50
CA TYR A 253 -19.30 1.77 16.51
C TYR A 253 -19.65 0.28 16.42
N GLU A 254 -19.85 -0.26 15.23
CA GLU A 254 -20.13 -1.69 15.05
C GLU A 254 -18.87 -2.54 15.21
N ALA A 255 -17.73 -2.10 14.66
CA ALA A 255 -16.45 -2.80 14.78
C ALA A 255 -16.02 -3.01 16.24
N LEU A 256 -16.25 -2.00 17.10
CA LEU A 256 -15.96 -2.12 18.53
C LEU A 256 -16.87 -3.12 19.27
N LYS A 257 -18.00 -3.52 18.70
CA LYS A 257 -18.86 -4.60 19.28
C LYS A 257 -18.44 -5.99 18.80
N ILE A 258 -17.77 -6.08 17.66
CA ILE A 258 -17.28 -7.35 17.13
C ILE A 258 -16.05 -7.73 17.96
N PRO A 259 -16.09 -8.86 18.69
CA PRO A 259 -14.92 -9.32 19.42
C PRO A 259 -13.82 -9.68 18.40
N ASP A 260 -12.57 -9.67 18.87
CA ASP A 260 -11.43 -10.21 18.14
C ASP A 260 -10.86 -9.45 16.93
N CYS A 261 -11.58 -8.49 16.33
CA CYS A 261 -10.97 -7.61 15.32
C CYS A 261 -9.98 -6.64 15.98
N GLU A 262 -8.69 -6.77 15.67
CA GLU A 262 -7.60 -5.97 16.26
C GLU A 262 -7.34 -4.68 15.47
N GLN A 263 -7.76 -4.66 14.19
CA GLN A 263 -7.62 -3.53 13.29
C GLN A 263 -8.99 -3.12 12.73
N ILE A 264 -9.27 -1.81 12.71
CA ILE A 264 -10.41 -1.23 11.99
C ILE A 264 -9.84 -0.57 10.74
N LEU A 265 -10.30 -0.95 9.55
CA LEU A 265 -9.85 -0.38 8.28
C LEU A 265 -11.00 0.40 7.64
N PHE A 266 -10.89 1.73 7.66
CA PHE A 266 -11.78 2.60 6.89
C PHE A 266 -11.41 2.53 5.42
N MET A 267 -12.41 2.37 4.56
CA MET A 267 -12.32 2.41 3.10
C MET A 267 -13.55 3.12 2.53
N ASP A 268 -13.46 3.63 1.30
CA ASP A 268 -14.58 4.24 0.58
C ASP A 268 -15.27 3.26 -0.38
N ASP A 269 -16.45 3.63 -0.91
CA ASP A 269 -17.18 2.80 -1.88
C ASP A 269 -16.71 3.02 -3.34
N ASP A 270 -16.39 4.25 -3.73
CA ASP A 270 -15.98 4.65 -5.09
C ASP A 270 -14.48 4.49 -5.37
N ILE A 271 -13.93 3.32 -4.99
CA ILE A 271 -12.50 2.99 -5.13
C ILE A 271 -12.23 1.80 -6.07
N ARG A 272 -11.03 1.78 -6.65
CA ARG A 272 -10.40 0.52 -7.10
C ARG A 272 -9.29 0.14 -6.13
N VAL A 273 -9.31 -1.10 -5.65
CA VAL A 273 -8.36 -1.58 -4.64
C VAL A 273 -7.21 -2.33 -5.30
N GLU A 274 -5.97 -2.02 -4.90
CA GLU A 274 -4.86 -2.96 -5.02
C GLU A 274 -4.86 -3.83 -3.75
N PRO A 275 -5.24 -5.13 -3.79
CA PRO A 275 -5.46 -5.90 -2.57
C PRO A 275 -4.21 -5.99 -1.67
N ASP A 276 -3.00 -6.04 -2.25
CA ASP A 276 -1.75 -6.09 -1.49
C ASP A 276 -1.56 -4.86 -0.58
N SER A 277 -2.16 -3.71 -0.92
CA SER A 277 -2.15 -2.52 -0.07
C SER A 277 -2.72 -2.80 1.32
N ILE A 278 -3.80 -3.58 1.42
CA ILE A 278 -4.41 -3.93 2.71
C ILE A 278 -3.41 -4.71 3.58
N LEU A 279 -2.67 -5.65 2.96
CA LEU A 279 -1.67 -6.45 3.65
C LEU A 279 -0.46 -5.60 4.07
N ARG A 280 -0.03 -4.63 3.26
CA ARG A 280 1.06 -3.70 3.60
C ARG A 280 0.71 -2.84 4.82
N ALA A 281 -0.50 -2.28 4.84
CA ALA A 281 -0.99 -1.52 5.99
C ALA A 281 -1.07 -2.38 7.26
N LEU A 282 -1.62 -3.60 7.13
CA LEU A 282 -1.69 -4.58 8.22
C LEU A 282 -0.29 -4.95 8.74
N ALA A 283 0.65 -5.22 7.84
CA ALA A 283 2.01 -5.59 8.21
C ALA A 283 2.69 -4.48 9.01
N LEU A 284 2.62 -3.22 8.55
CA LEU A 284 3.19 -2.10 9.30
C LEU A 284 2.48 -1.90 10.65
N SER A 285 1.15 -2.04 10.70
CA SER A 285 0.38 -1.97 11.96
C SER A 285 0.86 -3.01 12.98
N ARG A 286 1.09 -4.25 12.55
CA ARG A 286 1.56 -5.36 13.41
C ARG A 286 3.00 -5.22 13.87
N PHE A 287 3.87 -4.64 13.03
CA PHE A 287 5.27 -4.39 13.36
C PHE A 287 5.51 -3.03 14.01
N ALA A 288 4.49 -2.21 14.27
CA ALA A 288 4.66 -0.87 14.78
C ALA A 288 5.33 -0.84 16.17
N LYS A 289 6.23 0.13 16.42
CA LYS A 289 6.93 0.32 17.72
C LYS A 289 5.95 0.65 18.86
N SER A 290 4.86 1.30 18.51
CA SER A 290 3.73 1.66 19.36
C SER A 290 2.47 1.65 18.48
N PRO A 291 1.25 1.61 19.04
CA PRO A 291 0.04 1.78 18.24
C PRO A 291 0.11 3.09 17.43
N ILE A 292 -0.20 3.00 16.13
CA ILE A 292 -0.20 4.09 15.17
C ILE A 292 -1.36 3.90 14.20
N LEU A 293 -1.83 4.98 13.59
CA LEU A 293 -2.73 4.93 12.44
C LEU A 293 -1.91 4.71 11.18
N VAL A 294 -2.30 3.74 10.35
CA VAL A 294 -1.62 3.42 9.09
C VAL A 294 -2.54 3.74 7.92
N GLY A 295 -2.25 4.82 7.24
CA GLY A 295 -2.98 5.30 6.08
C GLY A 295 -2.40 4.82 4.76
N GLY A 296 -3.28 4.52 3.81
CA GLY A 296 -2.93 4.34 2.40
C GLY A 296 -2.96 5.68 1.66
N GLN A 297 -2.09 5.82 0.67
CA GLN A 297 -2.10 6.91 -0.29
C GLN A 297 -3.24 6.75 -1.31
N MET A 298 -3.55 7.83 -2.02
CA MET A 298 -4.53 7.86 -3.09
C MET A 298 -3.83 8.01 -4.44
N LEU A 299 -4.06 7.07 -5.35
CA LEU A 299 -3.81 7.24 -6.78
C LEU A 299 -5.05 7.83 -7.44
N ASN A 300 -4.89 8.68 -8.45
CA ASN A 300 -6.03 9.30 -9.13
C ASN A 300 -6.77 8.27 -9.99
N LEU A 301 -8.07 8.07 -9.77
CA LEU A 301 -8.86 7.11 -10.54
C LEU A 301 -8.97 7.47 -12.05
N GLN A 302 -8.91 8.75 -12.41
CA GLN A 302 -9.01 9.24 -13.79
C GLN A 302 -7.66 9.29 -14.50
N GLU A 303 -6.58 9.49 -13.76
CA GLU A 303 -5.20 9.53 -14.22
C GLU A 303 -4.38 8.47 -13.47
N PRO A 304 -4.50 7.18 -13.83
CA PRO A 304 -4.20 6.10 -12.87
C PRO A 304 -2.73 5.84 -12.59
N SER A 305 -1.79 6.54 -13.24
CA SER A 305 -0.36 6.57 -12.87
C SER A 305 0.01 7.71 -11.92
N HIS A 306 -0.94 8.57 -11.55
CA HIS A 306 -0.69 9.76 -10.76
C HIS A 306 -0.95 9.50 -9.28
N LEU A 307 0.08 9.74 -8.46
CA LEU A 307 -0.06 9.85 -7.02
C LEU A 307 -0.58 11.23 -6.67
N HIS A 308 -1.64 11.24 -5.87
CA HIS A 308 -2.26 12.46 -5.44
C HIS A 308 -1.33 13.34 -4.60
N VAL A 309 -0.79 12.79 -3.50
CA VAL A 309 0.20 13.44 -2.63
C VAL A 309 0.93 12.39 -1.81
N MET A 310 2.16 12.67 -1.40
CA MET A 310 2.89 11.79 -0.49
C MET A 310 2.33 11.79 0.94
N GLY A 311 1.74 12.90 1.39
CA GLY A 311 1.14 13.06 2.71
C GLY A 311 0.68 14.50 2.98
N GLU A 312 -0.16 14.66 4.00
CA GLU A 312 -0.79 15.94 4.35
C GLU A 312 -0.60 16.31 5.83
N VAL A 313 -0.64 17.61 6.10
CA VAL A 313 -0.50 18.20 7.44
C VAL A 313 -1.53 19.31 7.63
N VAL A 314 -1.72 19.76 8.86
CA VAL A 314 -2.48 20.98 9.17
C VAL A 314 -1.49 22.10 9.48
N ASP A 315 -1.41 23.11 8.61
CA ASP A 315 -0.58 24.29 8.85
C ASP A 315 -1.09 25.03 10.09
N ARG A 316 -0.23 25.14 11.11
CA ARG A 316 -0.57 25.78 12.39
C ARG A 316 -0.65 27.30 12.30
N SER A 317 -0.14 27.90 11.22
CA SER A 317 -0.16 29.35 11.03
C SER A 317 -1.56 29.89 10.74
N ASN A 318 -2.38 29.10 10.05
CA ASN A 318 -3.74 29.46 9.62
C ASN A 318 -4.78 28.36 9.90
N PHE A 319 -4.38 27.24 10.48
CA PHE A 319 -5.20 26.06 10.75
C PHE A 319 -5.91 25.55 9.50
N MET A 320 -5.17 25.40 8.39
CA MET A 320 -5.69 24.85 7.14
C MET A 320 -4.88 23.60 6.78
N TRP A 321 -5.57 22.55 6.33
CA TRP A 321 -4.89 21.37 5.79
C TRP A 321 -4.14 21.74 4.50
N THR A 322 -2.99 21.11 4.30
CA THR A 322 -2.11 21.35 3.16
C THR A 322 -1.21 20.13 2.93
N ASN A 323 -0.53 20.07 1.79
CA ASN A 323 0.47 19.04 1.54
C ASN A 323 1.62 19.19 2.54
N ALA A 324 2.19 18.06 2.96
CA ALA A 324 3.32 18.06 3.88
C ALA A 324 4.55 18.79 3.28
N PRO A 325 5.46 19.34 4.10
CA PRO A 325 6.70 19.92 3.59
C PRO A 325 7.47 18.95 2.70
N PHE A 326 8.07 19.48 1.62
CA PHE A 326 8.81 18.69 0.61
C PHE A 326 7.96 17.68 -0.17
N THR A 327 6.67 17.98 -0.36
CA THR A 327 5.79 17.22 -1.25
C THR A 327 5.14 18.14 -2.26
N GLU A 328 4.72 17.58 -3.38
CA GLU A 328 3.87 18.24 -4.36
C GLU A 328 2.65 17.36 -4.63
N TYR A 329 1.56 18.00 -5.06
CA TYR A 329 0.40 17.29 -5.57
C TYR A 329 0.68 16.76 -6.99
N ASP A 330 -0.02 15.68 -7.33
CA ASP A 330 -0.13 15.15 -8.68
C ASP A 330 1.22 14.73 -9.30
N HIS A 331 1.81 13.68 -8.73
CA HIS A 331 3.03 13.06 -9.24
C HIS A 331 2.71 11.93 -10.21
N ASP A 332 2.93 12.15 -11.51
CA ASP A 332 2.80 11.11 -12.53
C ASP A 332 4.04 10.21 -12.61
N PHE A 333 3.93 8.97 -12.13
CA PHE A 333 5.02 7.99 -12.21
C PHE A 333 5.36 7.56 -13.63
N ALA A 334 4.45 7.71 -14.60
CA ALA A 334 4.74 7.36 -15.99
C ALA A 334 5.71 8.34 -16.65
N LYS A 335 5.66 9.61 -16.24
CA LYS A 335 6.53 10.69 -16.70
C LYS A 335 7.75 10.91 -15.80
N PHE A 336 7.58 10.74 -14.49
CA PHE A 336 8.59 10.96 -13.47
C PHE A 336 8.79 9.67 -12.65
N PRO A 337 9.63 8.72 -13.13
CA PRO A 337 9.87 7.45 -12.45
C PRO A 337 10.45 7.65 -11.06
N LEU A 338 10.28 6.67 -10.16
CA LEU A 338 10.84 6.75 -8.80
C LEU A 338 12.37 6.91 -8.82
N ASP A 339 13.10 6.08 -9.61
CA ASP A 339 14.54 6.25 -9.87
C ASP A 339 14.78 7.13 -11.12
N GLY A 340 14.17 8.31 -11.13
CA GLY A 340 14.29 9.30 -12.20
C GLY A 340 15.23 10.46 -11.84
N ASP A 341 15.94 10.99 -12.84
CA ASP A 341 16.68 12.26 -12.75
C ASP A 341 15.94 13.30 -13.60
N ASP A 342 15.04 14.06 -12.96
CA ASP A 342 14.24 15.10 -13.61
C ASP A 342 14.66 16.50 -13.17
N GLU A 343 14.63 17.47 -14.10
CA GLU A 343 15.11 18.85 -13.87
C GLU A 343 14.33 19.56 -12.75
N ASP A 344 13.05 19.21 -12.56
CA ASP A 344 12.17 19.79 -11.56
C ASP A 344 12.40 19.20 -10.15
N GLY A 345 13.17 18.11 -10.05
CA GLY A 345 13.47 17.40 -8.81
C GLY A 345 12.26 16.70 -8.19
N ARG A 346 11.18 16.46 -8.93
CA ARG A 346 9.94 15.84 -8.45
C ARG A 346 10.18 14.44 -7.93
N SER A 347 10.91 13.62 -8.70
CA SER A 347 11.22 12.24 -8.30
C SER A 347 12.07 12.23 -7.03
N ALA A 348 13.06 13.15 -6.93
CA ALA A 348 13.93 13.25 -5.77
C ALA A 348 13.16 13.56 -4.45
N LEU A 349 12.06 14.31 -4.51
CA LEU A 349 11.22 14.59 -3.34
C LEU A 349 10.61 13.31 -2.74
N LEU A 350 10.28 12.32 -3.58
CA LEU A 350 9.69 11.04 -3.14
C LEU A 350 10.62 10.22 -2.26
N HIS A 351 11.92 10.52 -2.24
CA HIS A 351 12.89 9.81 -1.43
C HIS A 351 12.99 10.34 0.00
N ARG A 352 12.36 11.47 0.33
CA ARG A 352 12.25 11.91 1.73
C ARG A 352 11.19 11.09 2.46
N ARG A 353 11.44 10.83 3.75
CA ARG A 353 10.38 10.38 4.65
C ARG A 353 9.47 11.58 4.92
N ILE A 354 8.19 11.45 4.59
CA ILE A 354 7.19 12.49 4.78
C ILE A 354 6.42 12.17 6.05
N ASP A 355 6.44 13.10 7.00
CA ASP A 355 5.63 13.03 8.22
C ASP A 355 4.31 13.75 7.99
N VAL A 356 3.24 13.19 8.55
CA VAL A 356 1.85 13.64 8.34
C VAL A 356 1.14 13.88 9.67
N ASP A 357 0.14 14.73 9.67
CA ASP A 357 -0.74 14.92 10.84
C ASP A 357 -1.92 13.93 10.82
N TYR A 358 -2.37 13.54 9.62
CA TYR A 358 -3.53 12.66 9.41
C TYR A 358 -3.41 11.93 8.07
N ASN A 359 -4.35 11.02 7.80
CA ASN A 359 -4.56 10.42 6.48
C ASN A 359 -6.06 10.37 6.19
N GLY A 360 -6.44 10.65 4.96
CA GLY A 360 -7.83 10.54 4.52
C GLY A 360 -8.40 9.14 4.71
N TRP A 361 -9.72 9.05 4.85
CA TRP A 361 -10.41 7.81 5.21
C TRP A 361 -10.75 6.89 4.03
N TRP A 362 -10.32 7.23 2.81
CA TRP A 362 -10.35 6.32 1.66
C TRP A 362 -9.58 5.01 1.92
N MET A 363 -8.56 5.05 2.78
CA MET A 363 -7.86 3.89 3.32
C MET A 363 -7.11 4.27 4.60
N CYS A 364 -7.67 3.96 5.77
CA CYS A 364 -7.00 4.26 7.05
C CYS A 364 -7.22 3.15 8.09
N MET A 365 -6.12 2.53 8.54
CA MET A 365 -6.14 1.48 9.54
C MET A 365 -5.92 2.06 10.94
N ILE A 366 -6.89 1.84 11.82
CA ILE A 366 -6.92 2.30 13.21
C ILE A 366 -6.85 1.07 14.12
N PRO A 367 -5.85 0.97 15.02
CA PRO A 367 -5.84 -0.12 16.01
C PRO A 367 -7.06 -0.05 16.92
N ARG A 368 -7.67 -1.19 17.23
CA ARG A 368 -8.87 -1.25 18.08
C ARG A 368 -8.71 -0.48 19.39
N LYS A 369 -7.59 -0.66 20.08
CA LYS A 369 -7.27 0.04 21.34
C LYS A 369 -7.29 1.56 21.18
N VAL A 370 -6.81 2.08 20.05
CA VAL A 370 -6.80 3.51 19.76
C VAL A 370 -8.23 4.02 19.58
N ALA A 371 -9.06 3.30 18.83
CA ALA A 371 -10.47 3.63 18.69
C ALA A 371 -11.24 3.63 20.03
N GLU A 372 -10.97 2.64 20.90
CA GLU A 372 -11.57 2.57 22.24
C GLU A 372 -11.17 3.75 23.14
N GLU A 373 -9.94 4.25 23.01
CA GLU A 373 -9.41 5.35 23.82
C GLU A 373 -9.86 6.74 23.31
N LEU A 374 -9.76 6.97 21.99
CA LEU A 374 -10.08 8.26 21.38
C LEU A 374 -11.58 8.50 21.21
N GLY A 375 -12.37 7.42 21.18
CA GLY A 375 -13.79 7.47 20.86
C GLY A 375 -14.07 7.69 19.38
N GLN A 376 -15.30 8.11 19.10
CA GLN A 376 -15.85 8.23 17.76
C GLN A 376 -15.30 9.45 16.98
N PRO A 377 -15.42 9.45 15.64
CA PRO A 377 -15.37 10.67 14.82
C PRO A 377 -16.23 11.79 15.40
N LEU A 378 -15.81 13.06 15.22
CA LEU A 378 -16.69 14.19 15.50
C LEU A 378 -17.94 14.13 14.62
N PRO A 379 -19.08 14.64 15.09
CA PRO A 379 -20.31 14.70 14.30
C PRO A 379 -20.28 15.88 13.31
N LEU A 380 -19.23 15.96 12.50
CA LEU A 380 -19.23 16.75 11.28
C LEU A 380 -20.06 16.02 10.21
N PHE A 381 -20.39 16.69 9.11
CA PHE A 381 -21.07 16.03 7.99
C PHE A 381 -20.05 15.46 7.02
N ILE A 382 -19.19 16.31 6.47
CA ILE A 382 -18.05 15.98 5.61
C ILE A 382 -16.89 16.92 5.94
N LYS A 383 -15.68 16.51 5.56
CA LYS A 383 -14.42 17.24 5.71
C LYS A 383 -13.97 17.39 7.16
N TRP A 384 -12.66 17.55 7.33
CA TRP A 384 -11.97 17.80 8.61
C TRP A 384 -12.06 16.70 9.66
N ASP A 385 -12.94 15.71 9.49
CA ASP A 385 -13.16 14.61 10.42
C ASP A 385 -11.96 13.65 10.46
N ASP A 386 -11.34 13.38 9.31
CA ASP A 386 -10.08 12.68 9.19
C ASP A 386 -8.91 13.44 9.84
N ALA A 387 -8.79 14.74 9.56
CA ALA A 387 -7.78 15.62 10.13
C ALA A 387 -7.90 15.70 11.65
N ASP A 388 -9.09 15.96 12.18
CA ASP A 388 -9.38 15.95 13.61
C ASP A 388 -8.95 14.63 14.26
N TYR A 389 -9.32 13.48 13.67
CA TYR A 389 -9.00 12.19 14.26
C TYR A 389 -7.49 11.94 14.30
N GLY A 390 -6.75 12.34 13.25
CA GLY A 390 -5.29 12.30 13.21
C GLY A 390 -4.64 13.20 14.28
N LEU A 391 -5.12 14.43 14.42
CA LEU A 391 -4.65 15.37 15.45
C LEU A 391 -4.90 14.84 16.86
N ARG A 392 -6.12 14.35 17.13
CA ARG A 392 -6.51 13.80 18.44
C ARG A 392 -5.70 12.55 18.78
N ALA A 393 -5.43 11.70 17.80
CA ALA A 393 -4.54 10.54 17.97
C ALA A 393 -3.12 11.02 18.35
N GLY A 394 -2.60 12.02 17.66
CA GLY A 394 -1.30 12.64 17.96
C GLY A 394 -1.21 13.20 19.38
N GLU A 395 -2.26 13.86 19.88
CA GLU A 395 -2.35 14.37 21.25
C GLU A 395 -2.27 13.26 22.31
N HIS A 396 -2.68 12.03 21.98
CA HIS A 396 -2.58 10.84 22.84
C HIS A 396 -1.31 10.02 22.59
N GLY A 397 -0.39 10.51 21.75
CA GLY A 397 0.86 9.83 21.43
C GLY A 397 0.73 8.72 20.37
N TYR A 398 -0.40 8.63 19.69
CA TYR A 398 -0.62 7.72 18.56
C TYR A 398 -0.35 8.48 17.25
N GLY A 399 0.85 8.26 16.68
CA GLY A 399 1.21 8.88 15.41
C GLY A 399 0.41 8.34 14.23
N THR A 400 0.33 9.13 13.16
CA THR A 400 -0.21 8.71 11.87
C THR A 400 0.92 8.55 10.86
N VAL A 401 0.85 7.52 10.02
CA VAL A 401 1.76 7.33 8.88
C VAL A 401 0.94 7.13 7.60
N THR A 402 1.18 7.96 6.59
CA THR A 402 0.77 7.69 5.22
C THR A 402 1.84 6.84 4.55
N MET A 403 1.54 5.60 4.21
CA MET A 403 2.53 4.61 3.81
C MET A 403 2.70 4.56 2.28
N PRO A 404 3.87 4.93 1.72
CA PRO A 404 4.08 4.85 0.28
C PRO A 404 4.03 3.42 -0.25
N GLY A 405 3.58 3.27 -1.50
CA GLY A 405 3.35 1.96 -2.10
C GLY A 405 2.14 1.21 -1.51
N THR A 406 1.39 1.82 -0.60
CA THR A 406 0.11 1.31 -0.09
C THR A 406 -0.96 2.27 -0.58
N ALA A 407 -1.76 1.87 -1.58
CA ALA A 407 -2.75 2.76 -2.17
C ALA A 407 -4.00 2.06 -2.68
N ILE A 408 -5.03 2.89 -2.85
CA ILE A 408 -6.20 2.63 -3.66
C ILE A 408 -6.26 3.68 -4.78
N TRP A 409 -7.05 3.42 -5.82
CA TRP A 409 -7.45 4.47 -6.76
C TRP A 409 -8.78 5.06 -6.34
N HIS A 410 -8.85 6.38 -6.25
CA HIS A 410 -10.06 7.11 -5.91
C HIS A 410 -10.07 8.44 -6.69
N MET A 411 -11.26 9.01 -6.85
CA MET A 411 -11.44 10.30 -7.52
C MET A 411 -10.73 11.41 -6.73
N ALA A 412 -9.75 12.07 -7.35
CA ALA A 412 -8.99 13.14 -6.71
C ALA A 412 -9.89 14.37 -6.44
N TRP A 413 -9.55 15.17 -5.42
CA TRP A 413 -10.31 16.38 -5.10
C TRP A 413 -10.25 17.44 -6.19
N SER A 414 -9.24 17.39 -7.07
CA SER A 414 -9.11 18.31 -8.22
C SER A 414 -10.32 18.25 -9.13
N ASP A 415 -11.00 17.11 -9.14
CA ASP A 415 -12.17 16.83 -9.96
C ASP A 415 -13.47 16.76 -9.14
N LYS A 416 -13.39 16.61 -7.80
CA LYS A 416 -14.52 16.70 -6.86
C LYS A 416 -14.75 18.12 -6.31
N ASP A 417 -14.22 19.17 -6.96
CA ASP A 417 -14.12 20.54 -6.45
C ASP A 417 -15.44 21.06 -5.82
N ASP A 418 -15.49 21.00 -4.49
CA ASP A 418 -16.61 21.37 -3.64
C ASP A 418 -16.29 22.62 -2.78
N ALA A 419 -15.20 23.32 -3.11
CA ALA A 419 -14.79 24.54 -2.40
C ALA A 419 -15.70 25.75 -2.69
N ILE A 420 -16.64 25.62 -3.64
CA ILE A 420 -17.56 26.68 -4.07
C ILE A 420 -19.04 26.29 -4.02
N ASP A 421 -19.36 25.00 -3.80
CA ASP A 421 -20.73 24.54 -3.63
C ASP A 421 -21.07 24.34 -2.14
N TRP A 422 -22.06 23.50 -1.81
CA TRP A 422 -22.69 23.40 -0.50
C TRP A 422 -22.00 22.39 0.41
#